data_AF-A0AA41RP63-F1
#
_entry.id   AF-A0AA41RP63-F1
#
_cell.length_a   1.000
_cell.length_b   1.000
_cell.length_c   1.000
_cell.angle_alpha   90.00
_cell.angle_beta   90.00
_cell.angle_gamma   90.00
#
_symmetry.space_group_name_H-M   'P 1'
#
loop_
_entity.id
_entity.type
_entity.pdbx_description
1 polymer ?
#
loop_
_entity_poly.entity_id
_entity_poly.type
_entity_poly.pdbx_seq_one_letter_code
_entity_poly.pdbx_strand_id
1 'polypeptide(L)' 'MENVVDLLKFSSGFLARHAVSSLILMDYQVRVGIIAAGSFGVAQFRQRVFVWGAQIGKVKLHFLSTAAIPLTNT' A
#
# COMPACT_ATOMS: atom_id res chain seq x y z
N MET A 1 -3.57 -4.19 -5.70
CA MET A 1 -4.82 -4.84 -5.24
C MET A 1 -5.53 -3.89 -4.29
N GLU A 2 -6.83 -3.62 -4.50
CA GLU A 2 -7.69 -2.81 -3.62
C GLU A 2 -8.72 -3.74 -2.96
N ASN A 3 -9.04 -3.48 -1.69
CA ASN A 3 -10.08 -4.21 -0.98
C ASN A 3 -10.64 -3.42 0.22
N VAL A 4 -11.70 -3.92 0.85
CA VAL A 4 -12.27 -3.37 2.08
C VAL A 4 -11.30 -3.60 3.26
N VAL A 5 -11.36 -2.72 4.26
CA VAL A 5 -10.55 -2.79 5.49
C VAL A 5 -10.69 -4.11 6.23
N ASP A 6 -11.83 -4.77 6.10
CA ASP A 6 -12.08 -6.04 6.74
C ASP A 6 -11.15 -7.16 6.25
N LEU A 7 -10.47 -6.99 5.11
CA LEU A 7 -9.39 -7.90 4.67
C LEU A 7 -8.30 -8.06 5.74
N LEU A 8 -7.99 -6.98 6.47
CA LEU A 8 -6.99 -7.00 7.55
C LEU A 8 -7.55 -7.56 8.87
N LYS A 9 -8.87 -7.49 9.07
CA LYS A 9 -9.54 -7.99 10.28
C LYS A 9 -9.93 -9.46 10.17
N PHE A 10 -10.20 -9.92 8.94
CA PHE A 10 -10.70 -11.25 8.65
C PHE A 10 -9.66 -12.31 9.04
N SER A 11 -10.07 -13.27 9.89
CA SER A 11 -9.24 -14.38 10.35
C SER A 11 -7.84 -13.93 10.82
N SER A 12 -7.77 -12.93 11.70
CA SER A 12 -6.50 -12.36 12.19
C SER A 12 -5.58 -11.82 11.08
N GLY A 13 -6.19 -11.32 10.00
CA GLY A 13 -5.45 -10.79 8.84
C GLY A 13 -4.81 -11.87 7.96
N PHE A 14 -5.30 -13.10 8.01
CA PHE A 14 -4.78 -14.23 7.23
C PHE A 14 -4.72 -13.91 5.72
N LEU A 15 -5.80 -13.34 5.17
CA LEU A 15 -5.86 -13.01 3.74
C LEU A 15 -4.83 -11.94 3.35
N ALA A 16 -4.64 -10.92 4.20
CA ALA A 16 -3.65 -9.90 3.96
C ALA A 16 -2.22 -10.44 4.04
N ARG A 17 -1.93 -11.31 5.02
CA ARG A 17 -0.64 -11.99 5.14
C ARG A 17 -0.39 -12.88 3.93
N HIS A 18 -1.38 -13.65 3.50
CA HIS A 18 -1.27 -14.51 2.33
C HIS A 18 -0.97 -13.70 1.05
N ALA A 19 -1.71 -12.62 0.80
CA ALA A 19 -1.47 -11.74 -0.35
C ALA A 19 -0.06 -11.12 -0.35
N VAL A 20 0.42 -10.70 0.82
CA VAL A 20 1.78 -10.17 0.97
C VAL A 20 2.84 -11.26 0.77
N SER A 21 2.66 -12.43 1.39
CA SER A 21 3.57 -13.56 1.27
C SER A 21 3.70 -14.04 -0.18
N SER A 22 2.59 -14.13 -0.93
CA SER A 22 2.64 -14.50 -2.35
C SER A 22 3.45 -13.53 -3.18
N LEU A 23 3.35 -12.22 -2.93
CA LEU A 23 4.13 -11.21 -3.64
C LEU A 23 5.61 -11.23 -3.25
N ILE A 24 5.92 -11.46 -1.96
CA ILE A 24 7.31 -11.62 -1.49
C ILE A 24 7.96 -12.87 -2.13
N LEU A 25 7.23 -13.98 -2.23
CA LEU A 25 7.70 -15.21 -2.87
C LEU A 25 7.97 -15.04 -4.37
N MET A 26 7.37 -14.05 -5.01
CA MET A 26 7.62 -13.69 -6.40
C MET A 26 8.76 -12.67 -6.56
N ASP A 27 9.53 -12.39 -5.50
CA ASP A 27 10.58 -11.38 -5.47
C ASP A 27 10.09 -9.96 -5.81
N TYR A 28 8.86 -9.63 -5.38
CA TYR A 28 8.35 -8.26 -5.43
C TYR A 28 8.60 -7.54 -4.10
N GLN A 29 8.95 -6.26 -4.18
CA GLN A 29 8.83 -5.35 -3.06
C GLN A 29 7.34 -5.08 -2.81
N VAL A 30 6.87 -5.35 -1.60
CA VAL A 30 5.45 -5.23 -1.24
C VAL A 30 5.23 -4.11 -0.23
N ARG A 31 4.12 -3.39 -0.37
CA ARG A 31 3.65 -2.41 0.61
C ARG A 31 2.14 -2.53 0.79
N VAL A 32 1.67 -2.41 2.03
CA VAL A 32 0.24 -2.39 2.36
C VAL A 32 -0.08 -1.07 3.06
N GLY A 33 -1.25 -0.50 2.77
CA GLY A 33 -1.71 0.72 3.42
C GLY A 33 -3.23 0.84 3.39
N ILE A 34 -3.78 1.59 4.34
CA ILE A 34 -5.19 1.96 4.37
C ILE A 34 -5.28 3.41 3.90
N ILE A 35 -6.17 3.66 2.94
CA ILE A 35 -6.45 4.98 2.41
C ILE A 35 -7.91 5.31 2.70
N ALA A 36 -8.15 6.50 3.24
CA ALA A 36 -9.49 7.04 3.47
C ALA A 36 -9.86 7.98 2.32
N ALA A 37 -11.00 7.73 1.65
CA ALA A 37 -11.48 8.58 0.54
C ALA A 37 -11.72 10.03 0.97
N GLY A 38 -12.07 10.25 2.25
CA GLY A 38 -12.21 11.58 2.83
C GLY A 38 -10.98 12.48 2.72
N SER A 39 -9.78 11.90 2.67
CA SER A 39 -8.52 12.65 2.51
C SER A 39 -8.29 13.17 1.09
N PHE A 40 -9.13 12.81 0.13
CA PHE A 40 -9.01 13.17 -1.29
C PHE A 40 -10.13 14.11 -1.76
N GLY A 41 -10.77 14.83 -0.84
CA GLY A 41 -11.81 15.82 -1.18
C GLY A 41 -13.18 15.21 -1.48
N VAL A 42 -13.38 13.91 -1.24
CA VAL A 42 -14.68 13.25 -1.36
C VAL A 42 -15.37 13.27 0.00
N ALA A 43 -16.60 13.79 0.07
CA ALA A 43 -17.42 13.80 1.29
C ALA A 43 -17.99 12.40 1.64
N GLN A 44 -17.12 11.39 1.70
CA GLN A 44 -17.46 10.02 2.00
C GLN A 44 -16.41 9.38 2.91
N PHE A 45 -16.83 8.90 4.08
CA PHE A 45 -15.96 8.14 5.00
C PHE A 45 -15.85 6.68 4.54
N ARG A 46 -15.12 6.45 3.44
CA ARG A 46 -14.87 5.12 2.87
C ARG A 46 -13.38 4.80 2.97
N GLN A 47 -13.04 3.84 3.83
CA GLN A 47 -11.67 3.33 3.94
C GLN A 47 -11.48 2.09 3.06
N ARG A 48 -10.31 1.99 2.43
CA ARG A 48 -9.91 0.88 1.58
C ARG A 48 -8.45 0.50 1.83
N VAL A 49 -8.18 -0.79 1.78
CA VAL A 49 -6.84 -1.38 1.88
C VAL A 49 -6.28 -1.50 0.48
N PHE A 50 -5.04 -1.08 0.34
CA PHE A 50 -4.29 -1.17 -0.90
C PHE A 50 -3.02 -1.96 -0.64
N VAL A 51 -2.76 -2.93 -1.52
CA VAL A 51 -1.52 -3.69 -1.59
C VAL A 51 -0.84 -3.35 -2.91
N TRP A 52 0.39 -2.83 -2.81
CA TRP A 52 1.28 -2.52 -3.93
C TRP A 52 2.39 -3.55 -3.99
N GLY A 53 2.69 -4.01 -5.19
CA GLY A 53 3.87 -4.80 -5.50
C GLY A 53 4.70 -4.08 -6.56
N ALA A 54 5.99 -3.91 -6.34
CA ALA A 54 6.94 -3.40 -7.32
C ALA A 54 8.04 -4.44 -7.54
N GLN A 55 8.37 -4.71 -8.80
CA GLN A 55 9.46 -5.62 -9.12
C GLN A 55 10.79 -5.03 -8.62
N ILE A 56 11.65 -5.87 -8.06
CA ILE A 56 12.98 -5.46 -7.60
C ILE A 56 13.75 -4.79 -8.76
N GLY A 57 14.32 -3.61 -8.48
CA GLY A 57 15.14 -2.86 -9.43
C GLY A 57 14.39 -1.82 -10.30
N LYS A 58 13.06 -1.78 -10.29
CA LYS A 58 12.28 -0.78 -11.04
C LYS A 58 12.16 0.55 -10.29
N VAL A 59 11.43 0.55 -9.18
CA VAL A 59 11.16 1.74 -8.35
C VAL A 59 11.02 1.27 -6.91
N LYS A 60 11.71 1.96 -5.99
CA LYS A 60 11.53 1.71 -4.56
C LYS A 60 10.19 2.28 -4.12
N LEU A 61 9.38 1.48 -3.46
CA LEU A 61 8.15 1.96 -2.82
C LEU A 61 8.54 2.85 -1.62
N HIS A 62 8.65 4.16 -1.83
CA HIS A 62 8.95 5.12 -0.77
C HIS A 62 7.73 5.34 0.13
N PHE A 63 7.98 5.44 1.43
CA PHE A 63 7.03 6.08 2.33
C PHE A 63 6.93 7.54 1.88
N LEU A 64 5.73 8.03 1.57
CA LEU A 64 5.50 9.47 1.53
C LEU A 64 5.72 10.00 2.96
N SER A 65 6.99 10.18 3.33
CA SER A 65 7.38 11.16 4.33
C SER A 65 7.09 12.50 3.68
N THR A 66 6.29 13.31 4.35
CA THR A 66 6.15 14.74 4.09
C THR A 66 7.55 15.37 4.04
N ALA A 67 8.17 15.43 2.85
CA ALA A 67 9.33 16.25 2.44
C ALA A 67 9.96 15.66 1.17
N ALA A 68 9.23 15.68 0.06
CA ALA A 68 9.85 15.64 -1.26
C ALA A 68 9.97 17.10 -1.76
N ILE A 69 10.85 17.87 -1.12
CA ILE A 69 11.47 19.01 -1.80
C ILE A 69 12.39 18.40 -2.84
N PRO A 70 12.28 18.75 -4.14
CA PRO A 70 13.18 18.24 -5.15
C PRO A 70 14.55 18.87 -4.89
N LEU A 71 15.50 18.08 -4.36
CA LEU A 71 16.90 18.41 -4.53
C LEU A 71 17.25 18.05 -5.98
N THR A 72 17.05 19.01 -6.86
CA THR A 72 17.69 19.07 -8.17
C THR A 72 19.20 18.98 -7.96
N ASN A 73 19.83 17.99 -8.60
CA ASN A 73 21.27 17.84 -8.69
C ASN A 73 21.93 19.16 -9.13
N THR A 74 22.85 19.66 -8.32
CA THR A 74 24.09 20.28 -8.80
C THR A 74 25.08 19.19 -9.16
#